data_AF-A0A9D6QNV4-F1
#
_entry.id   AF-A0A9D6QNV4-F1
#
_cell.length_a   1.000
_cell.length_b   1.000
_cell.length_c   1.000
_cell.angle_alpha   90.00
_cell.angle_beta   90.00
_cell.angle_gamma   90.00
#
_symmetry.space_group_name_H-M   'P 1'
#
loop_
_entity.id
_entity.type
_entity.pdbx_description
1 polymer ?
#
loop_
_entity_poly.entity_id
_entity_poly.type
_entity_poly.pdbx_seq_one_letter_code
_entity_poly.pdbx_strand_id
1 'polypeptide(L)'
;MSGAARLVHLTDLDLLIGEASDRDGRARLGKLGFDLAGLARLEAARARLAAQIEHRWIVLYDRARRRYGRGMTAVRDRVCQGCFVTLPTSAGSRPEADALALCASCGRLLYKG
;
A
#
# COMPACT_ATOMS: atom_id res chain seq x y z
N MET A 1 1.91 -15.99 4.10
CA MET A 1 1.91 -14.52 4.18
C MET A 1 0.77 -14.07 5.07
N SER A 2 1.05 -13.19 6.02
CA SER A 2 0.01 -12.55 6.84
C SER A 2 -0.82 -11.55 6.04
N GLY A 3 -1.95 -11.10 6.60
CA GLY A 3 -2.80 -10.08 5.97
C GLY A 3 -2.05 -8.76 5.70
N ALA A 4 -1.20 -8.34 6.64
CA ALA A 4 -0.36 -7.14 6.48
C ALA A 4 0.65 -7.29 5.34
N ALA A 5 1.35 -8.43 5.25
CA ALA A 5 2.26 -8.70 4.15
C ALA A 5 1.55 -8.63 2.78
N ARG A 6 0.34 -9.21 2.66
CA ARG A 6 -0.42 -9.13 1.38
C ARG A 6 -0.74 -7.70 0.98
N LEU A 7 -1.08 -6.82 1.92
CA LEU A 7 -1.38 -5.41 1.62
C LEU A 7 -0.13 -4.58 1.30
N VAL A 8 1.01 -4.89 1.91
CA VAL A 8 2.31 -4.29 1.51
C VAL A 8 2.60 -4.64 0.06
N HIS A 9 2.54 -5.93 -0.29
CA HIS A 9 2.75 -6.38 -1.67
C HIS A 9 1.72 -5.78 -2.65
N LEU A 10 0.46 -5.62 -2.23
CA LEU A 10 -0.55 -4.96 -3.04
C LEU A 10 -0.19 -3.49 -3.31
N THR A 11 0.37 -2.80 -2.31
CA THR A 11 0.85 -1.42 -2.43
C THR A 11 2.00 -1.30 -3.41
N ASP A 12 2.94 -2.23 -3.39
CA ASP A 12 4.07 -2.23 -4.33
C ASP A 12 3.58 -2.45 -5.77
N LEU A 13 2.68 -3.41 -5.98
CA LEU A 13 2.06 -3.63 -7.30
C LEU A 13 1.31 -2.38 -7.77
N ASP A 14 0.57 -1.73 -6.88
CA ASP A 14 -0.19 -0.53 -7.21
C ASP A 14 0.69 0.67 -7.56
N LEU A 15 1.86 0.80 -6.93
CA LEU A 15 2.86 1.79 -7.27
C LEU A 15 3.47 1.51 -8.64
N LEU A 16 3.91 0.26 -8.87
CA LEU A 16 4.50 -0.16 -10.14
C LEU A 16 3.52 0.00 -11.31
N ILE A 17 2.25 -0.37 -11.12
CA ILE A 17 1.20 -0.16 -12.12
C ILE A 17 1.03 1.34 -12.38
N GLY A 18 1.00 2.18 -11.34
CA GLY A 18 0.89 3.63 -11.51
C GLY A 18 2.02 4.20 -12.36
N GLU A 19 3.27 3.88 -12.03
CA GLU A 19 4.47 4.34 -12.76
C GLU A 19 4.52 3.79 -14.20
N ALA A 20 4.14 2.53 -14.39
CA ALA A 20 4.11 1.89 -15.69
C ALA A 20 2.87 2.23 -16.53
N SER A 21 1.87 2.94 -15.98
CA SER A 21 0.68 3.39 -16.71
C SER A 21 0.76 4.86 -17.10
N ASP A 22 1.45 5.67 -16.28
CA ASP A 22 1.63 7.09 -16.51
C ASP A 22 2.57 7.38 -17.69
N ARG A 23 2.22 8.35 -18.54
CA ARG A 23 2.97 8.65 -19.77
C ARG A 23 4.40 9.12 -19.45
N ASP A 24 4.54 9.96 -18.44
CA ASP A 24 5.84 10.52 -18.04
C ASP A 24 6.68 9.46 -17.31
N GLY A 25 6.04 8.66 -16.45
CA GLY A 25 6.63 7.47 -15.83
C GLY A 25 7.17 6.47 -16.86
N ARG A 26 6.38 6.11 -17.87
CA ARG A 26 6.79 5.24 -18.98
C ARG A 26 7.98 5.80 -19.73
N ALA A 27 7.95 7.08 -20.09
CA ALA A 27 9.05 7.72 -20.82
C ALA A 27 10.34 7.71 -20.01
N ARG A 28 10.27 7.98 -18.69
CA ARG A 28 11.41 7.95 -17.78
C ARG A 28 11.99 6.54 -17.64
N LEU A 29 11.14 5.53 -17.44
CA LEU A 29 11.55 4.13 -17.32
C LEU A 29 12.18 3.60 -18.62
N GLY A 30 11.61 3.95 -19.78
CA GLY A 30 12.18 3.61 -21.08
C GLY A 30 13.56 4.21 -21.30
N LYS A 31 13.80 5.47 -20.88
CA LYS A 31 15.14 6.10 -20.92
C LYS A 31 16.18 5.37 -20.05
N LEU A 32 15.73 4.67 -19.01
CA LEU A 32 16.58 3.88 -18.12
C LEU A 32 16.76 2.42 -18.60
N GLY A 33 16.15 2.04 -19.74
CA GLY A 33 16.26 0.72 -20.33
C GLY A 33 15.28 -0.32 -19.78
N PHE A 34 14.25 0.09 -19.03
CA PHE A 34 13.22 -0.85 -18.54
C PHE A 34 12.19 -1.19 -19.64
N ASP A 35 11.90 -2.48 -19.79
CA ASP A 35 10.78 -2.96 -20.61
C ASP A 35 9.46 -2.86 -19.82
N LEU A 36 8.45 -2.28 -20.46
CA LEU A 36 7.13 -1.99 -19.89
C LEU A 36 6.03 -2.90 -20.45
N ALA A 37 6.38 -3.91 -21.25
CA ALA A 37 5.45 -4.94 -21.73
C ALA A 37 4.81 -5.77 -20.58
N GLY A 38 5.38 -5.70 -19.38
CA GLY A 38 4.90 -6.42 -18.20
C GLY A 38 3.65 -5.87 -17.52
N LEU A 39 3.04 -4.77 -17.99
CA LEU A 39 1.91 -4.13 -17.30
C LEU A 39 0.72 -5.09 -17.09
N ALA A 40 0.31 -5.82 -18.12
CA ALA A 40 -0.79 -6.78 -18.01
C ALA A 40 -0.52 -7.87 -16.96
N ARG A 41 0.76 -8.27 -16.79
CA ARG A 41 1.18 -9.23 -15.77
C ARG A 41 1.09 -8.62 -14.36
N LEU A 42 1.42 -7.34 -14.21
CA LEU A 42 1.28 -6.62 -12.93
C LEU A 42 -0.21 -6.51 -12.54
N GLU A 43 -1.08 -6.15 -13.48
CA GLU A 43 -2.53 -6.05 -13.24
C GLU A 43 -3.14 -7.40 -12.85
N ALA A 44 -2.76 -8.48 -13.55
CA ALA A 44 -3.18 -9.84 -13.21
C ALA A 44 -2.67 -10.27 -11.83
N ALA A 45 -1.41 -9.95 -11.49
CA ALA A 45 -0.84 -10.23 -10.17
C ALA A 45 -1.59 -9.45 -9.06
N ARG A 46 -1.92 -8.18 -9.31
CA ARG A 46 -2.70 -7.34 -8.40
C ARG A 46 -4.09 -7.94 -8.15
N ALA A 47 -4.81 -8.30 -9.22
CA ALA A 47 -6.15 -8.88 -9.12
C ALA A 47 -6.14 -10.19 -8.31
N ARG A 48 -5.19 -11.08 -8.61
CA ARG A 48 -5.02 -12.36 -7.89
C ARG A 48 -4.67 -12.16 -6.41
N LEU A 49 -3.86 -11.16 -6.08
CA LEU A 49 -3.49 -10.87 -4.70
C LEU A 49 -4.66 -10.24 -3.92
N ALA A 50 -5.38 -9.29 -4.55
CA ALA A 50 -6.53 -8.64 -3.95
C ALA A 50 -7.65 -9.64 -3.59
N ALA A 51 -7.86 -10.67 -4.41
CA ALA A 51 -8.82 -11.74 -4.15
C ALA A 51 -8.48 -12.59 -2.90
N GLN A 52 -7.25 -12.52 -2.39
CA GLN A 52 -6.79 -13.25 -1.20
C GLN A 52 -6.79 -12.39 0.07
N ILE A 53 -7.21 -11.13 -0.03
CA ILE A 53 -7.27 -10.19 1.09
C ILE A 53 -8.74 -10.05 1.51
N GLU A 54 -9.01 -10.04 2.81
CA GLU A 54 -10.37 -9.84 3.30
C GLU A 54 -10.97 -8.53 2.76
N HIS A 55 -12.21 -8.60 2.30
CA HIS A 55 -12.88 -7.49 1.61
C HIS A 55 -12.85 -6.17 2.41
N ARG A 56 -13.03 -6.23 3.73
CA ARG A 56 -12.96 -5.05 4.62
C ARG A 56 -11.65 -4.28 4.47
N TRP A 57 -10.53 -4.97 4.31
CA TRP A 57 -9.21 -4.34 4.20
C TRP A 57 -9.00 -3.74 2.83
N ILE A 58 -9.48 -4.38 1.76
CA ILE A 58 -9.44 -3.84 0.41
C ILE A 58 -10.22 -2.52 0.31
N VAL A 59 -11.43 -2.46 0.89
CA VAL A 59 -12.25 -1.24 0.87
C VAL A 59 -11.53 -0.07 1.55
N LEU A 60 -10.95 -0.30 2.72
CA LEU A 60 -10.20 0.71 3.48
C LEU A 60 -8.93 1.15 2.74
N TYR A 61 -8.19 0.17 2.20
CA TYR A 61 -7.00 0.39 1.40
C TYR A 61 -7.28 1.27 0.19
N ASP A 62 -8.29 0.89 -0.62
CA ASP A 62 -8.63 1.59 -1.87
C ASP A 62 -9.11 3.03 -1.61
N ARG A 63 -9.86 3.26 -0.52
CA ARG A 63 -10.27 4.60 -0.10
C ARG A 63 -9.06 5.52 0.11
N ALA A 64 -8.06 5.03 0.84
CA ALA A 64 -6.85 5.80 1.11
C ALA A 64 -5.94 5.91 -0.13
N ARG A 65 -5.82 4.84 -0.93
CA ARG A 65 -5.05 4.84 -2.19
C ARG A 65 -5.59 5.86 -3.18
N ARG A 66 -6.91 5.95 -3.38
CA ARG A 66 -7.53 6.94 -4.27
C ARG A 66 -7.24 8.37 -3.85
N ARG A 67 -7.16 8.63 -2.53
CA ARG A 67 -6.90 9.97 -2.01
C ARG A 67 -5.43 10.38 -2.06
N TYR A 68 -4.51 9.43 -1.88
CA TYR A 68 -3.10 9.75 -1.65
C TYR A 68 -2.08 8.96 -2.49
N GLY A 69 -2.54 8.16 -3.46
CA GLY A 69 -1.70 7.26 -4.25
C GLY A 69 -1.26 5.98 -3.52
N ARG A 70 -1.31 5.95 -2.17
CA ARG A 70 -0.95 4.77 -1.35
C ARG A 70 -1.98 4.53 -0.25
N GLY A 71 -2.48 3.31 -0.15
CA GLY A 71 -3.49 2.91 0.83
C GLY A 71 -2.94 2.47 2.19
N MET A 72 -1.65 2.13 2.25
CA MET A 72 -0.97 1.59 3.44
C MET A 72 0.37 2.30 3.68
N THR A 73 0.80 2.35 4.95
CA THR A 73 2.09 2.91 5.34
C THR A 73 2.59 2.28 6.64
N ALA A 74 3.89 2.41 6.92
CA ALA A 74 4.49 1.94 8.15
C ALA A 74 4.15 2.87 9.32
N VAL A 75 4.29 2.33 10.54
CA VAL A 75 4.41 3.12 11.77
C VAL A 75 5.83 2.94 12.30
N ARG A 76 6.52 4.06 12.58
CA ARG A 76 7.85 4.09 13.19
C ARG A 76 7.80 5.06 14.37
N ASP A 77 8.23 4.63 15.55
CA ASP A 77 8.22 5.45 16.78
C ASP A 77 6.87 6.11 17.08
N ARG A 78 5.78 5.36 16.83
CA ARG A 78 4.39 5.82 16.91
C ARG A 78 4.00 6.89 15.88
N VAL A 79 4.82 7.17 14.88
CA VAL A 79 4.52 8.14 13.81
C VAL A 79 4.00 7.41 12.57
N CYS A 80 2.85 7.86 12.06
CA CYS A 80 2.33 7.41 10.78
C CYS A 80 3.19 7.95 9.63
N GLN A 81 3.83 7.08 8.85
CA GLN A 81 4.73 7.51 7.76
C GLN A 81 4.01 8.04 6.51
N GLY A 82 2.67 8.16 6.55
CA GLY A 82 1.87 8.73 5.47
C GLY A 82 1.39 10.15 5.70
N CYS A 83 1.33 10.61 6.96
CA CYS A 83 0.85 11.95 7.31
C CYS A 83 1.61 12.58 8.50
N PHE A 84 2.60 11.87 9.05
CA PHE A 84 3.55 12.35 10.05
C PHE A 84 2.96 12.76 11.41
N VAL A 85 1.72 12.37 11.70
CA VAL A 85 1.12 12.54 13.04
C VAL A 85 1.58 11.41 13.97
N THR A 86 1.83 11.79 15.22
CA THR A 86 2.06 10.86 16.34
C THR A 86 0.76 10.21 16.76
N LEU A 87 0.72 8.88 16.74
CA LEU A 87 -0.43 8.08 17.14
C LEU A 87 -0.58 8.08 18.67
N PRO A 88 -1.84 8.05 19.18
CA PRO A 88 -2.10 7.88 20.61
C PRO A 88 -1.40 6.63 21.16
N THR A 89 -0.97 6.67 22.42
CA THR A 89 -0.35 5.53 23.13
C THR A 89 -1.25 4.28 23.12
N SER A 90 -2.57 4.46 23.21
CA SER A 90 -3.57 3.40 23.12
C SER A 90 -3.65 2.72 21.74
N ALA A 91 -3.17 3.37 20.67
CA ALA A 91 -3.12 2.80 19.33
C ALA A 91 -1.82 2.03 19.05
N GLY A 92 -0.77 2.23 19.88
CA GLY A 92 0.53 1.55 19.76
C GLY A 92 0.60 0.19 20.46
N SER A 93 -0.35 -0.12 21.36
CA SER A 93 -0.33 -1.26 22.26
C SER A 93 -0.93 -2.56 21.68
N ARG A 94 -1.23 -2.63 20.37
CA ARG A 94 -1.70 -3.90 19.77
C ARG A 94 -0.53 -4.90 19.65
N PRO A 95 -0.59 -6.10 20.29
CA PRO A 95 0.60 -6.93 20.50
C PRO A 95 0.99 -7.81 19.30
N GLU A 96 0.11 -8.01 18.32
CA GLU A 96 0.37 -8.94 17.23
C GLU A 96 1.11 -8.27 16.07
N ALA A 97 2.18 -8.93 15.60
CA ALA A 97 3.01 -8.51 14.47
C ALA A 97 2.21 -8.33 13.16
N ASP A 98 1.02 -8.93 13.07
CA ASP A 98 0.15 -8.92 11.89
C ASP A 98 -1.11 -8.06 12.05
N ALA A 99 -1.24 -7.32 13.16
CA ALA A 99 -2.42 -6.51 13.41
C ALA A 99 -2.46 -5.28 12.50
N LEU A 100 -3.40 -5.28 11.56
CA LEU A 100 -3.75 -4.11 10.77
C LEU A 100 -4.49 -3.09 11.64
N ALA A 101 -4.10 -1.83 11.51
CA ALA A 101 -4.78 -0.69 12.12
C ALA A 101 -5.00 0.41 11.08
N LEU A 102 -5.84 1.40 11.41
CA LEU A 102 -6.03 2.60 10.60
C LEU A 102 -5.45 3.81 11.32
N CYS A 103 -4.83 4.71 10.56
CA CYS A 103 -4.51 6.03 11.07
C CYS A 103 -5.80 6.83 11.26
N ALA A 104 -6.10 7.24 12.50
CA ALA A 104 -7.28 8.06 12.79
C ALA A 104 -7.27 9.44 12.08
N SER A 105 -6.10 9.93 11.69
CA SER A 105 -5.96 11.23 11.01
C SER A 105 -6.12 11.14 9.48
N CYS A 106 -5.42 10.22 8.82
CA CYS A 106 -5.44 10.13 7.35
C CYS A 106 -6.19 8.92 6.78
N GLY A 107 -6.61 7.98 7.62
CA GLY A 107 -7.35 6.79 7.19
C GLY A 107 -6.53 5.73 6.43
N ARG A 108 -5.21 5.87 6.31
CA ARG A 108 -4.35 4.80 5.75
C ARG A 108 -4.26 3.61 6.68
N LEU A 109 -4.13 2.42 6.09
CA LEU A 109 -3.76 1.21 6.82
C LEU A 109 -2.33 1.31 7.34
N LEU A 110 -2.14 0.77 8.53
CA LEU A 110 -0.89 0.81 9.29
C LEU A 110 -0.38 -0.61 9.50
N TYR A 111 0.92 -0.79 9.34
CA TYR A 111 1.65 -1.96 9.80
C TYR A 111 2.86 -1.54 10.64
N LYS A 112 3.27 -2.44 11.54
CA LYS A 112 4.58 -2.36 12.18
C LYS A 112 5.59 -2.90 11.16
N GLY A 113 6.48 -2.02 10.70
CA GLY A 113 7.59 -2.45 9.84
C GLY A 113 8.79 -2.91 10.64
#